data_AF-A0A3A5V2Q0-F1
#
_entry.id   AF-A0A3A5V2Q0-F1
#
_cell.length_a   1.000
_cell.length_b   1.000
_cell.length_c   1.000
_cell.angle_alpha   90.00
_cell.angle_beta   90.00
_cell.angle_gamma   90.00
#
_symmetry.space_group_name_H-M   'P 1'
#
loop_
_entity.id
_entity.type
_entity.pdbx_description
1 polymer ?
#
loop_
_entity_poly.entity_id
_entity_poly.type
_entity_poly.pdbx_seq_one_letter_code
_entity_poly.pdbx_strand_id
1 'polypeptide(L)'
;MGLCRIGLDDTDHVDFGCTTSSFDHLLEEICSLMDCKVIERRLVRLWPFAPRRTRGNGALGAILEIPENGAKDLEKICTEWFSILLVQVRNHPPSVFKASPCLVISFDETPDYWYWNAVRKYTDSEELLEDALQRGAIVLRSESSFGVVGACAAISWNNDDNSSWELISWRDESRIGTQRILSSESVLELEKAHPQTFLNRDPTKGKGMIAPRTPCPVLYGIRGSTYTAVERAHRWLQSREDVERSHSFAIHRTNQLSDDHIESSTTGTVISLPEETKGGHANISVFSSGSALKIVAFSEGGPVNRLLRSLIPGDRITWSGLLSPDGSIHLEKIKLDFATARIVGRPLCCSRTMRSSGRGQGIRCLSCGRIESRSWQCIDFETTMSFSIGEWIEPSPSNRRHLSRPLSHGLPGTN
;
A
#
# COMPACT_ATOMS: atom_id res chain seq x y z
N MET A 1 6.54 -11.18 -34.98
CA MET A 1 6.94 -11.24 -33.55
C MET A 1 5.69 -11.37 -32.71
N GLY A 2 5.71 -12.20 -31.67
CA GLY A 2 4.60 -12.43 -30.77
C GLY A 2 4.82 -11.76 -29.41
N LEU A 3 3.73 -11.37 -28.73
CA LEU A 3 3.79 -10.90 -27.35
C LEU A 3 3.55 -12.07 -26.41
N CYS A 4 4.28 -12.10 -25.30
CA CYS A 4 3.98 -13.00 -24.18
C CYS A 4 4.11 -12.26 -22.85
N ARG A 5 3.40 -12.76 -21.85
CA ARG A 5 3.41 -12.25 -20.48
C ARG A 5 4.10 -13.27 -19.58
N ILE A 6 4.99 -12.80 -18.73
CA ILE A 6 5.67 -13.63 -17.74
C ILE A 6 5.52 -13.00 -16.35
N GLY A 7 5.19 -13.81 -15.35
CA GLY A 7 4.96 -13.37 -13.97
C GLY A 7 5.72 -14.26 -12.98
N LEU A 8 6.37 -13.66 -11.99
CA LEU A 8 7.15 -14.33 -10.96
C LEU A 8 6.73 -13.83 -9.58
N ASP A 9 6.51 -14.74 -8.65
CA ASP A 9 6.24 -14.39 -7.25
C ASP A 9 6.81 -15.41 -6.24
N ASP A 10 6.84 -14.99 -4.99
CA ASP A 10 7.15 -15.76 -3.77
C ASP A 10 8.49 -16.51 -3.82
N THR A 11 9.50 -15.81 -4.36
CA THR A 11 10.88 -16.32 -4.43
C THR A 11 11.74 -15.92 -3.24
N ASP A 12 11.32 -14.92 -2.48
CA ASP A 12 12.16 -14.28 -1.47
C ASP A 12 11.97 -14.89 -0.07
N HIS A 13 13.04 -14.83 0.72
CA HIS A 13 13.02 -15.09 2.15
C HIS A 13 13.19 -13.77 2.90
N VAL A 14 12.67 -13.68 4.13
CA VAL A 14 12.73 -12.45 4.95
C VAL A 14 14.16 -11.92 5.18
N ASP A 15 15.15 -12.81 5.09
CA ASP A 15 16.57 -12.54 5.30
C ASP A 15 17.45 -12.77 4.06
N PHE A 16 16.95 -13.43 3.00
CA PHE A 16 17.75 -13.82 1.83
C PHE A 16 16.95 -13.74 0.53
N GLY A 17 17.60 -13.36 -0.56
CA GLY A 17 16.95 -13.23 -1.87
C GLY A 17 16.08 -11.98 -2.00
N CYS A 18 15.54 -11.79 -3.21
CA CYS A 18 14.55 -10.76 -3.52
C CYS A 18 13.89 -11.06 -4.87
N THR A 19 12.56 -11.13 -4.91
CA THR A 19 11.81 -11.40 -6.16
C THR A 19 12.14 -10.43 -7.28
N THR A 20 12.42 -9.16 -6.96
CA THR A 20 12.84 -8.17 -7.98
C THR A 20 14.17 -8.54 -8.63
N SER A 21 15.15 -9.06 -7.86
CA SER A 21 16.47 -9.45 -8.34
C SER A 21 16.42 -10.77 -9.10
N SER A 22 15.68 -11.76 -8.59
CA SER A 22 15.46 -13.02 -9.32
C SER A 22 14.76 -12.77 -10.65
N PHE A 23 13.76 -11.89 -10.68
CA PHE A 23 13.08 -11.54 -11.93
C PHE A 23 13.99 -10.80 -12.92
N ASP A 24 14.92 -9.97 -12.42
CA ASP A 24 15.92 -9.33 -13.26
C ASP A 24 16.84 -10.35 -13.94
N HIS A 25 17.40 -11.27 -13.14
CA HIS A 25 18.24 -12.35 -13.63
C HIS A 25 17.53 -13.24 -14.66
N LEU A 26 16.24 -13.55 -14.46
CA LEU A 26 15.43 -14.29 -15.44
C LEU A 26 15.34 -13.57 -16.77
N LEU A 27 15.07 -12.26 -16.76
CA LEU A 27 14.91 -11.48 -17.97
C LEU A 27 16.24 -11.30 -18.72
N GLU A 28 17.35 -11.14 -17.99
CA GLU A 28 18.70 -11.14 -18.56
C GLU A 28 19.04 -12.47 -19.23
N GLU A 29 18.75 -13.60 -18.56
CA GLU A 29 18.96 -14.94 -19.10
C GLU A 29 18.19 -15.14 -20.41
N ILE A 30 16.89 -14.80 -20.43
CA ILE A 30 16.05 -14.89 -21.63
C ILE A 30 16.63 -14.03 -22.77
N CYS A 31 16.93 -12.76 -22.52
CA CYS A 31 17.47 -11.87 -23.55
C CYS A 31 18.88 -12.26 -24.03
N SER A 32 19.64 -13.02 -23.24
CA SER A 32 20.96 -13.51 -23.64
C SER A 32 20.91 -14.76 -24.52
N LEU A 33 19.86 -15.59 -24.38
CA LEU A 33 19.74 -16.89 -25.05
C LEU A 33 18.81 -16.86 -26.27
N MET A 34 17.95 -15.85 -26.39
CA MET A 34 17.07 -15.68 -27.54
C MET A 34 16.86 -14.21 -27.90
N ASP A 35 16.42 -13.95 -29.14
CA ASP A 35 16.05 -12.60 -29.61
C ASP A 35 14.76 -12.14 -28.93
N CYS A 36 14.88 -11.54 -27.75
CA CYS A 36 13.77 -11.13 -26.91
C CYS A 36 13.93 -9.67 -26.49
N LYS A 37 12.84 -8.92 -26.54
CA LYS A 37 12.77 -7.54 -26.07
C LYS A 37 11.75 -7.41 -24.95
N VAL A 38 12.20 -6.84 -23.82
CA VAL A 38 11.30 -6.46 -22.72
C VAL A 38 10.55 -5.19 -23.09
N ILE A 39 9.24 -5.29 -23.29
CA ILE A 39 8.36 -4.16 -23.63
C ILE A 39 7.97 -3.38 -22.38
N GLU A 40 7.63 -4.10 -21.30
CA GLU A 40 7.24 -3.50 -20.03
C GLU A 40 7.63 -4.41 -18.88
N ARG A 41 8.13 -3.82 -17.78
CA ARG A 41 8.29 -4.51 -16.49
C ARG A 41 7.24 -3.99 -15.52
N ARG A 42 6.73 -4.88 -14.68
CA ARG A 42 5.63 -4.63 -13.75
C ARG A 42 6.02 -5.03 -12.33
N LEU A 43 5.63 -4.22 -11.36
CA LEU A 43 5.67 -4.54 -9.94
C LEU A 43 4.27 -4.34 -9.38
N VAL A 44 3.60 -5.44 -9.06
CA VAL A 44 2.18 -5.46 -8.70
C VAL A 44 2.03 -5.82 -7.23
N ARG A 45 1.50 -4.89 -6.44
CA ARG A 45 1.16 -5.08 -5.03
C ARG A 45 -0.21 -5.73 -4.92
N LEU A 46 -0.32 -6.72 -4.04
CA LEU A 46 -1.51 -7.55 -3.86
C LEU A 46 -2.19 -7.23 -2.52
N TRP A 47 -3.24 -8.01 -2.19
CA TRP A 47 -4.09 -7.75 -1.04
C TRP A 47 -3.29 -7.61 0.27
N PRO A 48 -3.35 -6.46 0.96
CA PRO A 48 -2.46 -6.20 2.09
C PRO A 48 -2.64 -7.12 3.30
N PHE A 49 -3.74 -7.88 3.37
CA PHE A 49 -4.02 -8.84 4.45
C PHE A 49 -3.69 -10.29 4.10
N ALA A 50 -3.00 -10.54 2.99
CA ALA A 50 -2.53 -11.87 2.65
C ALA A 50 -1.76 -12.51 3.83
N PRO A 51 -2.14 -13.72 4.29
CA PRO A 51 -1.53 -14.36 5.45
C PRO A 51 -0.04 -14.65 5.28
N ARG A 52 0.36 -15.02 4.06
CA ARG A 52 1.72 -15.43 3.69
C ARG A 52 2.50 -14.33 2.95
N ARG A 53 2.35 -13.08 3.38
CA ARG A 53 3.07 -11.97 2.73
C ARG A 53 4.55 -11.98 3.11
N THR A 54 5.42 -11.93 2.12
CA THR A 54 6.75 -11.32 2.27
C THR A 54 6.58 -9.78 2.26
N ARG A 55 7.66 -9.02 2.49
CA ARG A 55 7.56 -7.58 2.78
C ARG A 55 6.84 -6.82 1.66
N GLY A 56 5.63 -6.35 1.96
CA GLY A 56 4.81 -5.53 1.08
C GLY A 56 4.05 -6.31 -0.01
N ASN A 57 3.96 -7.64 0.05
CA ASN A 57 3.10 -8.49 -0.79
C ASN A 57 3.10 -8.08 -2.29
N GLY A 58 4.24 -8.20 -2.96
CA GLY A 58 4.39 -7.74 -4.34
C GLY A 58 4.95 -8.82 -5.26
N ALA A 59 4.34 -8.95 -6.43
CA ALA A 59 4.73 -9.85 -7.51
C ALA A 59 5.32 -9.07 -8.69
N LEU A 60 6.07 -9.75 -9.54
CA LEU A 60 6.76 -9.16 -10.68
C LEU A 60 6.19 -9.71 -11.98
N GLY A 61 6.07 -8.85 -12.99
CA GLY A 61 5.60 -9.26 -14.31
C GLY A 61 6.35 -8.56 -15.43
N ALA A 62 6.30 -9.10 -16.63
CA ALA A 62 6.79 -8.43 -17.83
C ALA A 62 5.98 -8.82 -19.06
N ILE A 63 5.92 -7.88 -20.01
CA ILE A 63 5.50 -8.14 -21.39
C ILE A 63 6.76 -8.24 -22.22
N LEU A 64 6.92 -9.34 -22.93
CA LEU A 64 8.05 -9.61 -23.81
C LEU A 64 7.56 -9.66 -25.25
N GLU A 65 8.40 -9.19 -26.16
CA GLU A 65 8.28 -9.40 -27.59
C GLU A 65 9.32 -10.45 -28.00
N ILE A 66 8.84 -11.55 -28.58
CA ILE A 66 9.66 -12.72 -28.95
C ILE A 66 9.41 -13.12 -30.42
N PRO A 67 10.26 -13.99 -31.01
CA PRO A 67 10.02 -14.53 -32.35
C PRO A 67 8.74 -15.38 -32.36
N GLU A 68 8.03 -15.44 -33.49
CA GLU A 68 6.75 -16.18 -33.59
C GLU A 68 6.89 -17.68 -33.29
N ASN A 69 8.06 -18.25 -33.57
CA ASN A 69 8.41 -19.63 -33.25
C ASN A 69 9.16 -19.78 -31.90
N GLY A 70 9.33 -18.69 -31.15
CA GLY A 70 10.14 -18.64 -29.92
C GLY A 70 9.46 -19.18 -28.67
N ALA A 71 8.16 -19.55 -28.72
CA ALA A 71 7.41 -20.00 -27.55
C ALA A 71 8.03 -21.22 -26.85
N LYS A 72 8.49 -22.22 -27.62
CA LYS A 72 9.14 -23.43 -27.09
C LYS A 72 10.51 -23.14 -26.49
N ASP A 73 11.28 -22.24 -27.12
CA ASP A 73 12.59 -21.84 -26.62
C ASP A 73 12.46 -21.07 -25.30
N LEU A 74 11.48 -20.16 -25.22
CA LEU A 74 11.16 -19.43 -23.99
C LEU A 74 10.76 -20.39 -22.87
N GLU A 75 9.84 -21.33 -23.12
CA GLU A 75 9.43 -22.33 -22.14
C GLU A 75 10.62 -23.15 -21.63
N LYS A 76 11.51 -23.56 -22.54
CA LYS A 76 12.73 -24.31 -22.18
C LYS A 76 13.66 -23.47 -21.28
N ILE A 77 14.00 -22.24 -21.69
CA ILE A 77 14.87 -21.33 -20.93
C ILE A 77 14.29 -21.11 -19.53
N CYS A 78 12.99 -20.79 -19.45
CA CYS A 78 12.30 -20.58 -18.19
C CYS A 78 12.29 -21.83 -17.31
N THR A 79 12.12 -23.02 -17.89
CA THR A 79 12.12 -24.29 -17.14
C THR A 79 13.49 -24.60 -16.55
N GLU A 80 14.56 -24.41 -17.32
CA GLU A 80 15.93 -24.61 -16.87
C GLU A 80 16.29 -23.62 -15.76
N TRP A 81 16.01 -22.33 -15.98
CA TRP A 81 16.23 -21.27 -14.99
C TRP A 81 15.44 -21.52 -13.69
N PHE A 82 14.16 -21.87 -13.81
CA PHE A 82 13.29 -22.09 -12.65
C PHE A 82 13.74 -23.31 -11.83
N SER A 83 14.28 -24.34 -12.49
CA SER A 83 14.86 -25.50 -11.80
C SER A 83 16.06 -25.11 -10.93
N ILE A 84 16.91 -24.19 -11.41
CA ILE A 84 18.03 -23.63 -10.65
C ILE A 84 17.52 -22.79 -9.47
N LEU A 85 16.50 -21.94 -9.71
CA LEU A 85 15.87 -21.14 -8.66
C LEU A 85 15.33 -22.03 -7.53
N LEU A 86 14.65 -23.12 -7.84
CA LEU A 86 14.12 -24.05 -6.82
C LEU A 86 15.23 -24.64 -5.94
N VAL A 87 16.41 -24.91 -6.49
CA VAL A 87 17.57 -25.37 -5.70
C VAL A 87 18.06 -24.27 -4.77
N GLN A 88 18.16 -23.03 -5.24
CA GLN A 88 18.57 -21.88 -4.43
C GLN A 88 17.59 -21.63 -3.28
N VAL A 89 16.29 -21.64 -3.56
CA VAL A 89 15.22 -21.40 -2.58
C VAL A 89 15.15 -22.51 -1.53
N ARG A 90 15.43 -23.77 -1.89
CA ARG A 90 15.54 -24.88 -0.92
C ARG A 90 16.64 -24.67 0.11
N ASN A 91 17.67 -23.90 -0.21
CA ASN A 91 18.77 -23.58 0.70
C ASN A 91 18.47 -22.35 1.58
N HIS A 92 17.28 -21.76 1.48
CA HIS A 92 16.87 -20.68 2.38
C HIS A 92 16.78 -21.16 3.83
N PRO A 93 17.03 -20.27 4.81
CA PRO A 93 16.84 -20.61 6.21
C PRO A 93 15.40 -21.04 6.52
N PRO A 94 15.19 -21.78 7.62
CA PRO A 94 13.85 -22.09 8.11
C PRO A 94 13.05 -20.81 8.38
N SER A 95 11.83 -20.76 7.84
CA SER A 95 10.85 -19.68 8.03
C SER A 95 9.49 -20.26 8.38
N VAL A 96 8.66 -19.44 9.04
CA VAL A 96 7.27 -19.80 9.36
C VAL A 96 6.49 -20.13 8.09
N PHE A 97 6.72 -19.36 7.03
CA PHE A 97 6.22 -19.62 5.69
C PHE A 97 7.41 -19.82 4.77
N LYS A 98 7.56 -21.05 4.27
CA LYS A 98 8.53 -21.33 3.21
C LYS A 98 8.09 -20.59 1.95
N ALA A 99 9.07 -20.01 1.25
CA ALA A 99 8.86 -19.46 -0.09
C ALA A 99 8.26 -20.53 -1.00
N SER A 100 7.26 -20.15 -1.78
CA SER A 100 6.59 -20.99 -2.77
C SER A 100 6.71 -20.38 -4.17
N PRO A 101 7.94 -20.36 -4.76
CA PRO A 101 8.17 -19.77 -6.07
C PRO A 101 7.18 -20.25 -7.11
N CYS A 102 6.70 -19.31 -7.92
CA CYS A 102 5.90 -19.61 -9.09
C CYS A 102 6.25 -18.67 -10.25
N LEU A 103 6.42 -19.26 -11.42
CA LEU A 103 6.56 -18.58 -12.70
C LEU A 103 5.37 -18.95 -13.59
N VAL A 104 4.66 -17.95 -14.09
CA VAL A 104 3.55 -18.12 -15.04
C VAL A 104 3.91 -17.47 -16.36
N ILE A 105 3.68 -18.18 -17.46
CA ILE A 105 3.87 -17.68 -18.83
C ILE A 105 2.53 -17.80 -19.55
N SER A 106 2.13 -16.74 -20.25
CA SER A 106 0.93 -16.74 -21.08
C SER A 106 1.21 -16.04 -22.41
N PHE A 107 0.86 -16.70 -23.51
CA PHE A 107 0.94 -16.15 -24.87
C PHE A 107 -0.36 -15.45 -25.29
N ASP A 108 -1.45 -15.72 -24.57
CA ASP A 108 -2.77 -15.16 -24.80
C ASP A 108 -3.07 -14.02 -23.82
N GLU A 109 -4.20 -13.35 -24.02
CA GLU A 109 -4.73 -12.41 -23.03
C GLU A 109 -5.20 -13.15 -21.78
N THR A 110 -4.82 -12.61 -20.63
CA THR A 110 -5.19 -13.14 -19.33
C THR A 110 -6.40 -12.40 -18.79
N PRO A 111 -7.32 -13.07 -18.07
CA PRO A 111 -8.48 -12.42 -17.50
C PRO A 111 -8.09 -11.42 -16.41
N ASP A 112 -8.77 -10.27 -16.35
CA ASP A 112 -8.52 -9.18 -15.38
C ASP A 112 -8.85 -9.57 -13.93
N TYR A 113 -9.77 -10.50 -13.73
CA TYR A 113 -10.17 -10.95 -12.39
C TYR A 113 -9.04 -11.63 -11.63
N TRP A 114 -8.00 -12.16 -12.30
CA TRP A 114 -6.80 -12.64 -11.61
C TRP A 114 -6.14 -11.54 -10.79
N TYR A 115 -6.01 -10.34 -11.37
CA TYR A 115 -5.50 -9.17 -10.68
C TYR A 115 -6.49 -8.64 -9.63
N TRP A 116 -7.73 -8.36 -10.04
CA TRP A 116 -8.69 -7.67 -9.17
C TRP A 116 -9.07 -8.49 -7.93
N ASN A 117 -9.18 -9.81 -8.04
CA ASN A 117 -9.38 -10.66 -6.87
C ASN A 117 -8.15 -10.64 -5.96
N ALA A 118 -6.95 -10.80 -6.53
CA ALA A 118 -5.70 -10.89 -5.76
C ALA A 118 -5.32 -9.58 -5.03
N VAL A 119 -5.75 -8.41 -5.53
CA VAL A 119 -5.48 -7.11 -4.88
C VAL A 119 -6.54 -6.73 -3.84
N ARG A 120 -7.77 -7.27 -3.92
CA ARG A 120 -8.90 -6.86 -3.06
C ARG A 120 -9.27 -7.86 -1.97
N LYS A 121 -8.98 -9.16 -2.15
CA LYS A 121 -9.42 -10.21 -1.22
C LYS A 121 -8.48 -11.41 -1.18
N TYR A 122 -8.74 -12.30 -0.23
CA TYR A 122 -8.15 -13.62 -0.23
C TYR A 122 -8.54 -14.37 -1.51
N THR A 123 -7.56 -14.96 -2.18
CA THR A 123 -7.73 -15.77 -3.39
C THR A 123 -7.13 -17.14 -3.12
N ASP A 124 -7.90 -18.19 -3.39
CA ASP A 124 -7.42 -19.57 -3.26
C ASP A 124 -6.43 -19.90 -4.37
N SER A 125 -5.26 -20.41 -3.99
CA SER A 125 -4.16 -20.64 -4.94
C SER A 125 -4.34 -21.90 -5.77
N GLU A 126 -5.07 -22.91 -5.29
CA GLU A 126 -5.36 -24.13 -6.05
C GLU A 126 -6.45 -23.86 -7.09
N GLU A 127 -7.53 -23.16 -6.72
CA GLU A 127 -8.57 -22.75 -7.68
C GLU A 127 -7.99 -21.90 -8.82
N LEU A 128 -7.12 -20.96 -8.48
CA LEU A 128 -6.47 -20.11 -9.48
C LEU A 128 -5.46 -20.87 -10.35
N LEU A 129 -4.77 -21.87 -9.79
CA LEU A 129 -3.90 -22.75 -10.55
C LEU A 129 -4.69 -23.55 -11.59
N GLU A 130 -5.82 -24.13 -11.19
CA GLU A 130 -6.70 -24.87 -12.11
C GLU A 130 -7.21 -23.99 -13.25
N ASP A 131 -7.65 -22.77 -12.95
CA ASP A 131 -8.11 -21.80 -13.96
C ASP A 131 -6.98 -21.37 -14.90
N ALA A 132 -5.77 -21.11 -14.38
CA ALA A 132 -4.61 -20.78 -15.20
C ALA A 132 -4.25 -21.90 -16.18
N LEU A 133 -4.24 -23.15 -15.73
CA LEU A 133 -3.95 -24.32 -16.57
C LEU A 133 -5.04 -24.55 -17.63
N GLN A 134 -6.32 -24.40 -17.26
CA GLN A 134 -7.44 -24.53 -18.21
C GLN A 134 -7.39 -23.49 -19.33
N ARG A 135 -6.81 -22.31 -19.06
CA ARG A 135 -6.61 -21.23 -20.03
C ARG A 135 -5.32 -21.34 -20.83
N GLY A 136 -4.58 -22.44 -20.67
CA GLY A 136 -3.35 -22.69 -21.44
C GLY A 136 -2.13 -21.90 -20.95
N ALA A 137 -2.18 -21.31 -19.75
CA ALA A 137 -0.98 -20.72 -19.15
C ALA A 137 0.01 -21.84 -18.75
N ILE A 138 1.30 -21.60 -18.99
CA ILE A 138 2.36 -22.48 -18.50
C ILE A 138 2.68 -22.04 -17.07
N VAL A 139 2.57 -22.97 -16.12
CA VAL A 139 2.79 -22.70 -14.71
C VAL A 139 3.92 -23.57 -14.17
N LEU A 140 5.08 -22.95 -13.92
CA LEU A 140 6.19 -23.59 -13.21
C LEU A 140 6.09 -23.21 -11.74
N ARG A 141 6.10 -24.19 -10.84
CA ARG A 141 5.89 -23.95 -9.41
C ARG A 141 6.70 -24.88 -8.53
N SER A 142 6.86 -24.46 -7.28
CA SER A 142 7.30 -25.35 -6.21
C SER A 142 6.22 -26.41 -5.87
N GLU A 143 6.47 -27.24 -4.86
CA GLU A 143 5.48 -28.21 -4.35
C GLU A 143 4.16 -27.52 -3.96
N SER A 144 4.25 -26.28 -3.47
CA SER A 144 3.09 -25.46 -3.11
C SER A 144 2.69 -24.49 -4.22
N SER A 145 1.42 -24.07 -4.22
CA SER A 145 0.80 -23.22 -5.23
C SER A 145 0.71 -21.74 -4.84
N PHE A 146 1.16 -21.31 -3.66
CA PHE A 146 0.88 -19.95 -3.17
C PHE A 146 1.36 -18.83 -4.11
N GLY A 147 2.56 -18.96 -4.68
CA GLY A 147 3.10 -17.96 -5.62
C GLY A 147 2.27 -17.80 -6.91
N VAL A 148 1.37 -18.74 -7.22
CA VAL A 148 0.48 -18.65 -8.41
C VAL A 148 -0.37 -17.38 -8.33
N VAL A 149 -0.83 -16.99 -7.14
CA VAL A 149 -1.68 -15.80 -6.95
C VAL A 149 -0.99 -14.54 -7.45
N GLY A 150 0.24 -14.29 -7.03
CA GLY A 150 0.95 -13.11 -7.48
C GLY A 150 1.46 -13.19 -8.91
N ALA A 151 1.94 -14.36 -9.34
CA ALA A 151 2.42 -14.53 -10.71
C ALA A 151 1.29 -14.31 -11.73
N CYS A 152 0.10 -14.87 -11.50
CA CYS A 152 -1.09 -14.63 -12.32
C CYS A 152 -1.56 -13.17 -12.25
N ALA A 153 -1.58 -12.56 -11.06
CA ALA A 153 -1.96 -11.16 -10.90
C ALA A 153 -1.00 -10.21 -11.64
N ALA A 154 0.31 -10.50 -11.66
CA ALA A 154 1.31 -9.66 -12.30
C ALA A 154 1.22 -9.65 -13.83
N ILE A 155 0.85 -10.79 -14.44
CA ILE A 155 0.60 -10.86 -15.89
C ILE A 155 -0.77 -10.28 -16.27
N SER A 156 -1.76 -10.40 -15.39
CA SER A 156 -3.13 -9.93 -15.58
C SER A 156 -3.32 -8.43 -15.37
N TRP A 157 -2.48 -7.80 -14.54
CA TRP A 157 -2.59 -6.38 -14.25
C TRP A 157 -2.49 -5.53 -15.51
N ASN A 158 -3.53 -4.73 -15.77
CA ASN A 158 -3.54 -3.74 -16.83
C ASN A 158 -3.17 -2.38 -16.25
N ASN A 159 -2.17 -1.77 -16.86
CA ASN A 159 -1.74 -0.43 -16.50
C ASN A 159 -2.65 0.64 -17.15
N ASP A 160 -2.52 1.86 -16.64
CA ASP A 160 -3.18 3.05 -17.16
C ASP A 160 -2.23 4.26 -17.10
N ASP A 161 -2.63 5.39 -17.68
CA ASP A 161 -1.80 6.61 -17.69
C ASP A 161 -1.53 7.19 -16.28
N ASN A 162 -2.29 6.76 -15.27
CA ASN A 162 -2.12 7.17 -13.88
C ASN A 162 -1.18 6.25 -13.09
N SER A 163 -0.74 5.15 -13.69
CA SER A 163 0.12 4.16 -13.05
C SER A 163 1.47 4.76 -12.69
N SER A 164 1.92 4.46 -11.48
CA SER A 164 3.21 4.95 -11.00
C SER A 164 4.37 4.10 -11.48
N TRP A 165 5.58 4.61 -11.29
CA TRP A 165 6.82 3.92 -11.65
C TRP A 165 7.70 3.76 -10.41
N GLU A 166 8.36 2.61 -10.28
CA GLU A 166 9.37 2.35 -9.25
C GLU A 166 10.64 1.83 -9.94
N LEU A 167 11.74 2.56 -9.77
CA LEU A 167 13.07 2.10 -10.16
C LEU A 167 13.68 1.35 -9.00
N ILE A 168 14.06 0.10 -9.21
CA ILE A 168 14.80 -0.71 -8.24
C ILE A 168 16.25 -0.80 -8.69
N SER A 169 17.15 -0.41 -7.79
CA SER A 169 18.60 -0.51 -7.96
C SER A 169 19.12 -1.67 -7.11
N TRP A 170 20.06 -2.46 -7.64
CA TRP A 170 20.67 -3.59 -6.94
C TRP A 170 22.15 -3.36 -6.66
N ARG A 171 22.61 -3.97 -5.58
CA ARG A 171 23.99 -3.90 -5.08
C ARG A 171 24.86 -4.94 -5.76
N ASP A 172 26.15 -4.67 -5.74
CA ASP A 172 27.14 -5.70 -6.01
C ASP A 172 27.04 -6.84 -4.98
N GLU A 173 27.24 -8.08 -5.43
CA GLU A 173 27.14 -9.28 -4.57
C GLU A 173 28.04 -9.18 -3.33
N SER A 174 29.25 -8.62 -3.48
CA SER A 174 30.22 -8.44 -2.39
C SER A 174 29.72 -7.51 -1.27
N ARG A 175 28.69 -6.71 -1.54
CA ARG A 175 28.09 -5.76 -0.59
C ARG A 175 26.79 -6.25 0.04
N ILE A 176 26.21 -7.35 -0.42
CA ILE A 176 24.98 -7.90 0.16
C ILE A 176 25.23 -8.24 1.65
N GLY A 177 24.29 -7.88 2.52
CA GLY A 177 24.42 -8.04 3.97
C GLY A 177 25.19 -6.92 4.69
N THR A 178 25.96 -6.10 3.99
CA THR A 178 26.65 -4.94 4.59
C THR A 178 25.71 -3.73 4.74
N GLN A 179 26.09 -2.72 5.53
CA GLN A 179 25.33 -1.46 5.57
C GLN A 179 25.39 -0.75 4.20
N ARG A 180 24.24 -0.21 3.77
CA ARG A 180 24.13 0.55 2.52
C ARG A 180 24.78 1.93 2.69
N ILE A 181 25.56 2.33 1.70
CA ILE A 181 26.12 3.68 1.64
C ILE A 181 25.11 4.58 0.92
N LEU A 182 24.19 5.16 1.69
CA LEU A 182 23.19 6.11 1.21
C LEU A 182 22.81 7.04 2.36
N SER A 183 23.28 8.28 2.33
CA SER A 183 23.01 9.24 3.40
C SER A 183 21.58 9.79 3.34
N SER A 184 21.04 10.21 4.48
CA SER A 184 19.72 10.85 4.51
C SER A 184 19.73 12.23 3.82
N GLU A 185 20.89 12.88 3.74
CA GLU A 185 21.06 14.15 3.02
C GLU A 185 20.95 13.94 1.50
N SER A 186 21.57 12.89 0.97
CA SER A 186 21.49 12.55 -0.46
C SER A 186 20.03 12.29 -0.87
N VAL A 187 19.23 11.67 0.00
CA VAL A 187 17.79 11.43 -0.23
C VAL A 187 16.98 12.74 -0.14
N LEU A 188 17.33 13.64 0.79
CA LEU A 188 16.67 14.94 0.90
C LEU A 188 16.93 15.82 -0.32
N GLU A 189 18.16 15.85 -0.80
CA GLU A 189 18.54 16.56 -2.02
C GLU A 189 17.88 15.94 -3.25
N LEU A 190 17.72 14.61 -3.30
CA LEU A 190 16.99 13.93 -4.38
C LEU A 190 15.56 14.44 -4.50
N GLU A 191 14.81 14.49 -3.41
CA GLU A 191 13.41 14.96 -3.42
C GLU A 191 13.30 16.42 -3.88
N LYS A 192 14.25 17.28 -3.48
CA LYS A 192 14.29 18.69 -3.91
C LYS A 192 14.60 18.82 -5.41
N ALA A 193 15.56 18.04 -5.91
CA ALA A 193 15.99 18.10 -7.31
C ALA A 193 15.01 17.40 -8.27
N HIS A 194 14.25 16.41 -7.79
CA HIS A 194 13.34 15.59 -8.58
C HIS A 194 11.93 15.57 -7.98
N PRO A 195 11.16 16.66 -8.11
CA PRO A 195 9.83 16.80 -7.49
C PRO A 195 8.77 15.85 -8.04
N GLN A 196 9.03 15.22 -9.19
CA GLN A 196 8.19 14.15 -9.76
C GLN A 196 8.41 12.79 -9.09
N THR A 197 9.42 12.67 -8.22
CA THR A 197 9.61 11.51 -7.35
C THR A 197 8.89 11.72 -6.03
N PHE A 198 8.40 10.64 -5.42
CA PHE A 198 7.61 10.72 -4.20
C PHE A 198 7.89 9.55 -3.25
N LEU A 199 7.49 9.71 -1.99
CA LEU A 199 7.61 8.68 -0.95
C LEU A 199 9.06 8.18 -0.74
N ASN A 200 10.07 9.03 -0.98
CA ASN A 200 11.46 8.66 -0.78
C ASN A 200 11.92 8.83 0.69
N ARG A 201 11.16 9.55 1.52
CA ARG A 201 11.49 9.86 2.92
C ARG A 201 10.47 9.36 3.95
N ASP A 202 10.96 9.00 5.14
CA ASP A 202 10.15 8.94 6.36
C ASP A 202 10.16 10.29 7.10
N PRO A 203 9.10 11.11 7.00
CA PRO A 203 9.01 12.39 7.71
C PRO A 203 9.08 12.22 9.23
N THR A 204 8.69 11.08 9.79
CA THR A 204 8.58 10.87 11.25
C THR A 204 9.89 10.46 11.92
N LYS A 205 10.87 9.95 11.15
CA LYS A 205 12.13 9.42 11.70
C LYS A 205 13.41 9.97 11.07
N GLY A 206 13.32 10.93 10.14
CA GLY A 206 14.49 11.53 9.50
C GLY A 206 15.35 10.52 8.73
N LYS A 207 14.77 9.40 8.29
CA LYS A 207 15.46 8.31 7.60
C LYS A 207 14.86 8.13 6.21
N GLY A 208 15.70 7.93 5.18
CA GLY A 208 15.25 7.64 3.82
C GLY A 208 14.46 6.32 3.76
N MET A 209 13.31 6.33 3.10
CA MET A 209 12.48 5.14 2.81
C MET A 209 12.95 4.37 1.58
N ILE A 210 13.81 4.96 0.75
CA ILE A 210 14.20 4.33 -0.51
C ILE A 210 15.03 3.06 -0.31
N ALA A 211 15.82 2.97 0.76
CA ALA A 211 16.68 1.82 1.01
C ALA A 211 16.02 0.83 2.00
N PRO A 212 15.90 -0.46 1.65
CA PRO A 212 15.42 -1.47 2.58
C PRO A 212 16.40 -1.66 3.75
N ARG A 213 15.87 -2.10 4.90
CA ARG A 213 16.66 -2.40 6.11
C ARG A 213 17.12 -3.86 6.20
N THR A 214 16.75 -4.66 5.21
CA THR A 214 17.13 -6.07 5.10
C THR A 214 18.53 -6.25 4.54
N PRO A 215 19.20 -7.37 4.82
CA PRO A 215 20.39 -7.83 4.08
C PRO A 215 20.07 -8.29 2.64
N CYS A 216 19.10 -7.69 1.96
CA CYS A 216 18.69 -8.04 0.60
C CYS A 216 19.56 -7.36 -0.47
N PRO A 217 19.52 -7.82 -1.74
CA PRO A 217 20.31 -7.24 -2.85
C PRO A 217 19.88 -5.83 -3.28
N VAL A 218 18.70 -5.34 -2.89
CA VAL A 218 18.21 -4.02 -3.30
C VAL A 218 19.02 -2.91 -2.62
N LEU A 219 19.61 -2.00 -3.40
CA LEU A 219 20.28 -0.80 -2.89
C LEU A 219 19.24 0.24 -2.46
N TYR A 220 18.38 0.67 -3.39
CA TYR A 220 17.24 1.54 -3.13
C TYR A 220 16.13 1.37 -4.18
N GLY A 221 14.93 1.81 -3.85
CA GLY A 221 13.78 1.97 -4.74
C GLY A 221 13.37 3.44 -4.85
N ILE A 222 13.32 4.00 -6.06
CA ILE A 222 12.87 5.39 -6.32
C ILE A 222 11.49 5.33 -6.98
N ARG A 223 10.49 5.96 -6.37
CA ARG A 223 9.14 6.05 -6.95
C ARG A 223 8.91 7.39 -7.61
N GLY A 224 8.15 7.39 -8.69
CA GLY A 224 7.81 8.62 -9.41
C GLY A 224 6.62 8.46 -10.35
N SER A 225 6.19 9.59 -10.89
CA SER A 225 5.01 9.66 -11.77
C SER A 225 5.28 9.21 -13.21
N THR A 226 6.54 9.16 -13.64
CA THR A 226 6.90 8.77 -15.01
C THR A 226 8.19 7.95 -15.04
N TYR A 227 8.36 7.15 -16.09
CA TYR A 227 9.60 6.43 -16.39
C TYR A 227 10.83 7.35 -16.37
N THR A 228 10.75 8.49 -17.07
CA THR A 228 11.88 9.42 -17.20
C THR A 228 12.21 10.13 -15.89
N ALA A 229 11.22 10.39 -15.04
CA ALA A 229 11.45 10.98 -13.72
C ALA A 229 12.29 10.06 -12.82
N VAL A 230 11.94 8.78 -12.73
CA VAL A 230 12.69 7.82 -11.89
C VAL A 230 14.07 7.52 -12.47
N GLU A 231 14.20 7.46 -13.81
CA GLU A 231 15.49 7.27 -14.48
C GLU A 231 16.45 8.44 -14.20
N ARG A 232 15.98 9.68 -14.38
CA ARG A 232 16.79 10.88 -14.10
C ARG A 232 17.19 10.97 -12.63
N ALA A 233 16.27 10.62 -11.73
CA ALA A 233 16.52 10.59 -10.30
C ALA A 233 17.61 9.59 -9.93
N HIS A 234 17.56 8.37 -10.49
CA HIS A 234 18.62 7.38 -10.30
C HIS A 234 19.96 7.85 -10.84
N ARG A 235 20.02 8.35 -12.08
CA ARG A 235 21.27 8.86 -12.67
C ARG A 235 21.87 10.00 -11.84
N TRP A 236 21.04 10.91 -11.36
CA TRP A 236 21.49 11.97 -10.46
C TRP A 236 22.06 11.40 -9.16
N LEU A 237 21.35 10.46 -8.52
CA LEU A 237 21.80 9.86 -7.27
C LEU A 237 23.11 9.08 -7.45
N GLN A 238 23.28 8.41 -8.59
CA GLN A 238 24.51 7.71 -8.98
C GLN A 238 25.63 8.63 -9.46
N SER A 239 25.37 9.90 -9.76
CA SER A 239 26.44 10.86 -10.08
C SER A 239 27.21 11.30 -8.83
N ARG A 240 26.64 11.10 -7.64
CA ARG A 240 27.25 11.50 -6.37
C ARG A 240 28.32 10.52 -5.91
N GLU A 241 29.28 11.04 -5.16
CA GLU A 241 30.38 10.24 -4.58
C GLU A 241 30.03 9.64 -3.20
N ASP A 242 29.02 10.19 -2.52
CA ASP A 242 28.55 9.77 -1.19
C ASP A 242 27.47 8.67 -1.25
N VAL A 243 27.24 8.08 -2.44
CA VAL A 243 26.27 7.01 -2.66
C VAL A 243 26.97 5.78 -3.22
N GLU A 244 26.59 4.62 -2.71
CA GLU A 244 27.02 3.32 -3.24
C GLU A 244 26.71 3.20 -4.73
N ARG A 245 27.68 2.64 -5.47
CA ARG A 245 27.48 2.33 -6.88
C ARG A 245 26.50 1.17 -7.03
N SER A 246 25.46 1.41 -7.81
CA SER A 246 24.52 0.41 -8.28
C SER A 246 25.24 -0.54 -9.23
N HIS A 247 25.04 -1.85 -9.05
CA HIS A 247 25.52 -2.87 -9.98
C HIS A 247 24.64 -2.86 -11.25
N SER A 248 23.33 -3.02 -11.05
CA SER A 248 22.30 -2.93 -12.09
C SER A 248 21.06 -2.23 -11.54
N PHE A 249 20.13 -1.85 -12.41
CA PHE A 249 18.84 -1.30 -12.03
C PHE A 249 17.80 -1.62 -13.10
N ALA A 250 16.53 -1.67 -12.70
CA ALA A 250 15.42 -1.75 -13.62
C ALA A 250 14.27 -0.84 -13.18
N ILE A 251 13.47 -0.43 -14.14
CA ILE A 251 12.30 0.43 -13.93
C ILE A 251 11.05 -0.40 -14.16
N HIS A 252 10.15 -0.41 -13.17
CA HIS A 252 8.89 -1.14 -13.21
C HIS A 252 7.73 -0.15 -13.20
N ARG A 253 6.74 -0.40 -14.04
CA ARG A 253 5.43 0.21 -13.90
C ARG A 253 4.69 -0.50 -12.77
N THR A 254 3.94 0.23 -11.94
CA THR A 254 3.38 -0.32 -10.72
C THR A 254 1.94 0.14 -10.47
N ASN A 255 1.18 -0.68 -9.77
CA ASN A 255 -0.13 -0.32 -9.23
C ASN A 255 -0.03 0.41 -7.88
N GLN A 256 1.16 0.88 -7.48
CA GLN A 256 1.28 1.66 -6.27
C GLN A 256 0.55 2.99 -6.45
N LEU A 257 -0.05 3.47 -5.35
CA LEU A 257 -0.83 4.71 -5.33
C LEU A 257 -2.07 4.70 -6.25
N SER A 258 -2.66 3.54 -6.53
CA SER A 258 -3.87 3.43 -7.35
C SER A 258 -5.18 3.35 -6.56
N ASP A 259 -5.13 3.08 -5.26
CA ASP A 259 -6.28 2.68 -4.43
C ASP A 259 -6.98 1.39 -4.92
N ASP A 260 -6.35 0.55 -5.77
CA ASP A 260 -7.00 -0.63 -6.38
C ASP A 260 -7.54 -1.66 -5.38
N HIS A 261 -6.99 -1.69 -4.16
CA HIS A 261 -7.43 -2.53 -3.05
C HIS A 261 -8.68 -2.00 -2.33
N ILE A 262 -9.16 -0.80 -2.66
CA ILE A 262 -10.36 -0.19 -2.08
C ILE A 262 -11.38 0.01 -3.19
N GLU A 263 -12.50 -0.71 -3.10
CA GLU A 263 -13.55 -0.63 -4.12
C GLU A 263 -14.27 0.72 -4.13
N SER A 264 -14.54 1.28 -2.96
CA SER A 264 -15.25 2.55 -2.83
C SER A 264 -15.08 3.14 -1.43
N SER A 265 -15.34 4.45 -1.30
CA SER A 265 -15.54 5.07 0.01
C SER A 265 -16.93 4.76 0.57
N THR A 266 -17.03 4.59 1.88
CA THR A 266 -18.28 4.31 2.59
C THR A 266 -18.68 5.48 3.48
N THR A 267 -19.97 5.76 3.62
CA THR A 267 -20.51 6.81 4.50
C THR A 267 -21.35 6.20 5.60
N GLY A 268 -21.28 6.75 6.82
CA GLY A 268 -22.02 6.24 7.96
C GLY A 268 -22.13 7.23 9.10
N THR A 269 -22.91 6.85 10.11
CA THR A 269 -23.11 7.65 11.34
C THR A 269 -22.40 6.98 12.49
N VAL A 270 -21.64 7.76 13.27
CA VAL A 270 -20.98 7.27 14.49
C VAL A 270 -22.03 6.89 15.53
N ILE A 271 -21.91 5.71 16.13
CA ILE A 271 -22.87 5.20 17.13
C ILE A 271 -22.23 4.89 18.49
N SER A 272 -20.90 4.91 18.59
CA SER A 272 -20.17 4.75 19.85
C SER A 272 -19.20 5.89 20.08
N LEU A 273 -18.78 6.07 21.34
CA LEU A 273 -17.59 6.87 21.63
C LEU A 273 -16.33 6.10 21.20
N PRO A 274 -15.21 6.80 20.93
CA PRO A 274 -13.92 6.17 20.65
C PRO A 274 -13.39 5.36 21.82
N GLU A 275 -12.96 4.14 21.52
CA GLU A 275 -12.23 3.27 22.45
C GLU A 275 -10.75 3.21 22.06
N GLU A 276 -9.88 3.48 23.03
CA GLU A 276 -8.43 3.46 22.85
C GLU A 276 -7.82 2.16 23.39
N THR A 277 -6.88 1.59 22.64
CA THR A 277 -6.16 0.38 23.06
C THR A 277 -4.73 0.70 23.49
N LYS A 278 -4.09 -0.25 24.19
CA LYS A 278 -2.67 -0.19 24.52
C LYS A 278 -1.86 -0.12 23.21
N GLY A 279 -1.22 1.03 22.95
CA GLY A 279 -0.54 1.32 21.68
C GLY A 279 -1.05 2.58 20.96
N GLY A 280 -2.15 3.17 21.45
CA GLY A 280 -2.71 4.41 20.91
C GLY A 280 -3.57 4.21 19.67
N HIS A 281 -3.90 2.96 19.32
CA HIS A 281 -4.91 2.68 18.30
C HIS A 281 -6.29 3.04 18.85
N ALA A 282 -7.17 3.50 17.97
CA ALA A 282 -8.52 3.89 18.33
C ALA A 282 -9.53 3.19 17.43
N ASN A 283 -10.69 2.86 17.99
CA ASN A 283 -11.77 2.24 17.25
C ASN A 283 -13.13 2.82 17.65
N ILE A 284 -14.05 2.87 16.69
CA ILE A 284 -15.45 3.24 16.89
C ILE A 284 -16.36 2.30 16.14
N SER A 285 -17.62 2.25 16.56
CA SER A 285 -18.71 1.65 15.82
C SER A 285 -19.46 2.71 15.02
N VAL A 286 -19.77 2.40 13.77
CA VAL A 286 -20.56 3.23 12.86
C VAL A 286 -21.72 2.43 12.30
N PHE A 287 -22.85 3.09 12.03
CA PHE A 287 -23.97 2.49 11.31
C PHE A 287 -23.92 2.92 9.85
N SER A 288 -23.88 1.95 8.95
CA SER A 288 -23.84 2.15 7.49
C SER A 288 -24.57 1.03 6.79
N SER A 289 -25.31 1.35 5.74
CA SER A 289 -25.97 0.36 4.87
C SER A 289 -26.77 -0.72 5.62
N GLY A 290 -27.41 -0.36 6.73
CA GLY A 290 -28.26 -1.27 7.51
C GLY A 290 -27.54 -2.12 8.57
N SER A 291 -26.22 -1.99 8.73
CA SER A 291 -25.45 -2.74 9.71
C SER A 291 -24.53 -1.85 10.55
N ALA A 292 -24.19 -2.33 11.74
CA ALA A 292 -23.14 -1.75 12.57
C ALA A 292 -21.78 -2.31 12.14
N LEU A 293 -20.84 -1.43 11.83
CA LEU A 293 -19.49 -1.74 11.40
C LEU A 293 -18.49 -1.20 12.43
N LYS A 294 -17.42 -1.94 12.67
CA LYS A 294 -16.31 -1.50 13.53
C LYS A 294 -15.21 -0.93 12.65
N ILE A 295 -14.83 0.32 12.87
CA ILE A 295 -13.72 0.96 12.14
C ILE A 295 -12.56 1.25 13.10
N VAL A 296 -11.33 1.10 12.61
CA VAL A 296 -10.10 1.16 13.40
C VAL A 296 -9.11 2.11 12.72
N ALA A 297 -8.54 3.02 13.50
CA ALA A 297 -7.40 3.83 13.09
C ALA A 297 -6.18 3.51 13.96
N PHE A 298 -5.09 3.06 13.32
CA PHE A 298 -3.82 2.81 14.00
C PHE A 298 -3.13 4.11 14.40
N SER A 299 -2.26 4.08 15.43
CA SER A 299 -1.61 5.28 15.96
C SER A 299 -0.68 5.92 14.92
N GLU A 300 -0.06 5.09 14.07
CA GLU A 300 0.73 5.48 12.91
C GLU A 300 -0.08 6.29 11.88
N GLY A 301 -1.41 6.11 11.85
CA GLY A 301 -2.32 6.90 11.01
C GLY A 301 -2.34 8.39 11.35
N GLY A 302 -1.78 8.79 12.50
CA GLY A 302 -1.52 10.19 12.86
C GLY A 302 -2.79 11.06 12.78
N PRO A 303 -2.91 11.98 11.81
CA PRO A 303 -4.12 12.80 11.61
C PRO A 303 -5.42 11.99 11.56
N VAL A 304 -5.43 10.83 10.89
CA VAL A 304 -6.63 9.96 10.78
C VAL A 304 -7.06 9.45 12.15
N ASN A 305 -6.10 8.98 12.95
CA ASN A 305 -6.36 8.52 14.32
C ASN A 305 -6.83 9.65 15.23
N ARG A 306 -6.21 10.84 15.13
CA ARG A 306 -6.63 12.02 15.89
C ARG A 306 -8.05 12.45 15.56
N LEU A 307 -8.42 12.48 14.27
CA LEU A 307 -9.79 12.79 13.86
C LEU A 307 -10.76 11.74 14.40
N LEU A 308 -10.48 10.45 14.23
CA LEU A 308 -11.33 9.37 14.74
C LEU A 308 -11.57 9.47 16.26
N ARG A 309 -10.55 9.81 17.05
CA ARG A 309 -10.65 10.00 18.51
C ARG A 309 -11.47 11.21 18.95
N SER A 310 -11.72 12.16 18.04
CA SER A 310 -12.53 13.36 18.30
C SER A 310 -14.02 13.20 17.95
N LEU A 311 -14.38 12.07 17.31
CA LEU A 311 -15.74 11.79 16.89
C LEU A 311 -16.62 11.39 18.08
N ILE A 312 -17.90 11.71 17.99
CA ILE A 312 -18.92 11.32 18.97
C ILE A 312 -20.16 10.75 18.27
N PRO A 313 -21.03 10.02 19.00
CA PRO A 313 -22.28 9.54 18.44
C PRO A 313 -23.12 10.62 17.76
N GLY A 314 -23.58 10.32 16.54
CA GLY A 314 -24.37 11.20 15.69
C GLY A 314 -23.56 11.95 14.63
N ASP A 315 -22.22 11.99 14.72
CA ASP A 315 -21.40 12.52 13.63
C ASP A 315 -21.57 11.69 12.36
N ARG A 316 -21.55 12.35 11.20
CA ARG A 316 -21.55 11.66 9.91
C ARG A 316 -20.17 11.75 9.30
N ILE A 317 -19.66 10.61 8.87
CA ILE A 317 -18.33 10.49 8.30
C ILE A 317 -18.38 9.72 6.98
N THR A 318 -17.43 10.02 6.11
CA THR A 318 -17.07 9.21 4.95
C THR A 318 -15.67 8.67 5.19
N TRP A 319 -15.43 7.41 4.90
CA TRP A 319 -14.11 6.80 5.06
C TRP A 319 -13.72 5.93 3.88
N SER A 320 -12.42 5.70 3.76
CA SER A 320 -11.79 4.77 2.85
C SER A 320 -10.87 3.88 3.67
N GLY A 321 -11.02 2.56 3.51
CA GLY A 321 -10.31 1.59 4.32
C GLY A 321 -10.59 0.16 3.88
N LEU A 322 -9.83 -0.77 4.46
CA LEU A 322 -9.87 -2.18 4.11
C LEU A 322 -10.61 -2.99 5.16
N LEU A 323 -11.52 -3.87 4.73
CA LEU A 323 -12.11 -4.89 5.59
C LEU A 323 -11.03 -5.93 5.96
N SER A 324 -10.68 -6.00 7.24
CA SER A 324 -9.74 -7.00 7.75
C SER A 324 -10.43 -8.34 8.01
N PRO A 325 -9.66 -9.45 8.05
CA PRO A 325 -10.20 -10.78 8.32
C PRO A 325 -10.95 -10.91 9.66
N ASP A 326 -10.71 -10.01 10.61
CA ASP A 326 -11.43 -9.97 11.90
C ASP A 326 -12.79 -9.24 11.83
N GLY A 327 -13.19 -8.79 10.63
CA GLY A 327 -14.45 -8.08 10.37
C GLY A 327 -14.43 -6.59 10.67
N SER A 328 -13.31 -6.04 11.14
CA SER A 328 -13.16 -4.59 11.31
C SER A 328 -12.68 -3.90 10.03
N ILE A 329 -12.81 -2.58 9.95
CA ILE A 329 -12.34 -1.79 8.80
C ILE A 329 -11.13 -0.98 9.24
N HIS A 330 -9.98 -1.26 8.66
CA HIS A 330 -8.75 -0.52 8.89
C HIS A 330 -8.74 0.73 8.02
N LEU A 331 -8.84 1.90 8.65
CA LEU A 331 -8.92 3.18 7.95
C LEU A 331 -7.60 3.55 7.28
N GLU A 332 -7.72 4.02 6.04
CA GLU A 332 -6.65 4.73 5.32
C GLU A 332 -6.93 6.21 5.23
N LYS A 333 -8.19 6.61 5.00
CA LYS A 333 -8.58 8.02 4.91
C LYS A 333 -9.94 8.20 5.56
N ILE A 334 -10.19 9.39 6.09
CA ILE A 334 -11.45 9.72 6.75
C ILE A 334 -11.80 11.19 6.51
N LYS A 335 -13.09 11.47 6.34
CA LYS A 335 -13.68 12.79 6.18
C LYS A 335 -14.84 12.92 7.17
N LEU A 336 -14.87 14.02 7.91
CA LEU A 336 -16.01 14.38 8.75
C LEU A 336 -16.99 15.19 7.91
N ASP A 337 -18.13 14.62 7.52
CA ASP A 337 -19.13 15.31 6.70
C ASP A 337 -20.03 16.22 7.52
N PHE A 338 -20.33 15.81 8.76
CA PHE A 338 -21.18 16.56 9.66
C PHE A 338 -20.78 16.30 11.11
N ALA A 339 -20.51 17.38 11.85
CA ALA A 339 -20.28 17.34 13.28
C ALA A 339 -21.56 17.65 14.05
N THR A 340 -21.91 16.79 15.00
CA THR A 340 -22.96 17.08 15.99
C THR A 340 -22.51 18.13 17.01
N ALA A 341 -23.48 18.81 17.62
CA ALA A 341 -23.21 19.85 18.60
C ALA A 341 -22.38 19.33 19.79
N ARG A 342 -21.21 19.92 20.03
CA ARG A 342 -20.33 19.57 21.14
C ARG A 342 -20.73 20.32 22.40
N ILE A 343 -21.51 19.66 23.27
CA ILE A 343 -22.01 20.27 24.51
C ILE A 343 -20.88 20.39 25.53
N VAL A 344 -20.49 21.61 25.90
CA VAL A 344 -19.47 21.87 26.95
C VAL A 344 -20.06 22.07 28.33
N GLY A 345 -21.31 22.47 28.41
CA GLY A 345 -21.96 22.71 29.70
C GLY A 345 -23.15 23.64 29.58
N ARG A 346 -23.63 24.11 30.72
CA ARG A 346 -24.70 25.10 30.78
C ARG A 346 -24.12 26.52 30.66
N PRO A 347 -24.93 27.52 30.25
CA PRO A 347 -24.54 28.91 30.24
C PRO A 347 -23.78 29.38 31.48
N LEU A 348 -22.79 30.24 31.24
CA LEU A 348 -22.01 30.92 32.27
C LEU A 348 -22.64 32.27 32.60
N CYS A 349 -22.76 32.57 33.89
CA CYS A 349 -23.18 33.87 34.41
C CYS A 349 -22.35 34.19 35.66
N CYS A 350 -21.81 35.40 35.78
CA CYS A 350 -20.88 35.79 36.86
C CYS A 350 -19.70 34.79 37.00
N SER A 351 -19.15 34.35 35.87
CA SER A 351 -18.04 33.38 35.78
C SER A 351 -18.34 32.02 36.43
N ARG A 352 -19.62 31.67 36.62
CA ARG A 352 -20.07 30.39 37.18
C ARG A 352 -21.14 29.77 36.30
N THR A 353 -21.16 28.44 36.24
CA THR A 353 -22.20 27.69 35.52
C THR A 353 -23.55 27.84 36.19
N MET A 354 -24.58 28.23 35.44
CA MET A 354 -25.94 28.35 35.96
C MET A 354 -26.52 26.98 36.39
N ARG A 355 -27.39 26.99 37.41
CA ARG A 355 -27.99 25.78 38.01
C ARG A 355 -29.46 25.63 37.62
N SER A 356 -29.94 24.39 37.56
CA SER A 356 -31.35 24.11 37.26
C SER A 356 -32.22 24.55 38.43
N SER A 357 -33.35 25.21 38.16
CA SER A 357 -34.32 25.63 39.18
C SER A 357 -35.46 24.63 39.40
N GLY A 358 -35.35 23.41 38.87
CA GLY A 358 -36.38 22.37 38.97
C GLY A 358 -37.08 22.06 37.64
N ARG A 359 -37.91 21.01 37.62
CA ARG A 359 -38.63 20.54 36.42
C ARG A 359 -39.58 21.63 35.91
N GLY A 360 -39.53 21.92 34.61
CA GLY A 360 -40.34 22.97 33.98
C GLY A 360 -39.83 24.41 34.21
N GLN A 361 -38.79 24.59 35.02
CA GLN A 361 -38.21 25.91 35.32
C GLN A 361 -36.88 26.13 34.58
N GLY A 362 -36.50 27.40 34.43
CA GLY A 362 -35.25 27.84 33.80
C GLY A 362 -33.97 27.51 34.58
N ILE A 363 -32.85 28.01 34.09
CA ILE A 363 -31.56 27.98 34.78
C ILE A 363 -31.33 29.29 35.53
N ARG A 364 -30.73 29.23 36.72
CA ARG A 364 -30.50 30.40 37.59
C ARG A 364 -29.03 30.56 37.95
N CYS A 365 -28.55 31.80 37.96
CA CYS A 365 -27.25 32.15 38.52
C CYS A 365 -27.36 32.30 40.04
N LEU A 366 -26.50 31.60 40.79
CA LEU A 366 -26.47 31.67 42.26
C LEU A 366 -25.86 32.98 42.79
N SER A 367 -25.10 33.71 41.97
CA SER A 367 -24.43 34.94 42.39
C SER A 367 -25.31 36.17 42.21
N CYS A 368 -26.00 36.31 41.08
CA CYS A 368 -26.81 37.49 40.77
C CYS A 368 -28.32 37.20 40.66
N GLY A 369 -28.74 35.94 40.78
CA GLY A 369 -30.15 35.54 40.75
C GLY A 369 -30.79 35.51 39.35
N ARG A 370 -30.10 35.94 38.28
CA ARG A 370 -30.60 35.94 36.89
C ARG A 370 -31.15 34.56 36.50
N ILE A 371 -32.30 34.55 35.83
CA ILE A 371 -32.96 33.34 35.31
C ILE A 371 -32.95 33.40 33.78
N GLU A 372 -32.58 32.30 33.14
CA GLU A 372 -32.59 32.13 31.69
C GLU A 372 -33.32 30.83 31.29
N SER A 373 -33.70 30.72 30.02
CA SER A 373 -34.26 29.48 29.48
C SER A 373 -33.23 28.34 29.51
N ARG A 374 -33.70 27.09 29.49
CA ARG A 374 -32.80 25.94 29.46
C ARG A 374 -32.11 25.86 28.11
N SER A 375 -30.81 26.08 28.10
CA SER A 375 -29.96 25.89 26.94
C SER A 375 -28.66 25.20 27.33
N TRP A 376 -27.97 24.68 26.32
CA TRP A 376 -26.63 24.15 26.42
C TRP A 376 -25.69 25.09 25.67
N GLN A 377 -24.53 25.36 26.26
CA GLN A 377 -23.42 25.93 25.53
C GLN A 377 -22.79 24.83 24.71
N CYS A 378 -22.71 25.08 23.41
CA CYS A 378 -22.02 24.24 22.47
C CYS A 378 -20.78 24.97 21.97
N ILE A 379 -19.72 24.23 21.73
CA ILE A 379 -18.57 24.72 20.96
C ILE A 379 -18.67 24.17 19.56
N ASP A 380 -18.20 24.96 18.60
CA ASP A 380 -18.04 24.49 17.25
C ASP A 380 -16.86 23.52 17.17
N PHE A 381 -17.01 22.48 16.36
CA PHE A 381 -16.00 21.45 16.20
C PHE A 381 -14.70 22.04 15.66
N GLU A 382 -14.80 22.87 14.61
CA GLU A 382 -13.65 23.50 13.95
C GLU A 382 -12.93 24.52 14.84
N THR A 383 -13.62 25.11 15.82
CA THR A 383 -12.99 25.99 16.82
C THR A 383 -12.13 25.22 17.82
N THR A 384 -12.44 23.93 18.03
CA THR A 384 -11.81 23.09 19.06
C THR A 384 -10.74 22.18 18.48
N MET A 385 -10.92 21.78 17.22
CA MET A 385 -10.07 20.83 16.52
C MET A 385 -9.39 21.49 15.33
N SER A 386 -8.16 21.10 15.05
CA SER A 386 -7.41 21.53 13.87
C SER A 386 -7.85 20.82 12.57
N PHE A 387 -9.13 20.49 12.45
CA PHE A 387 -9.70 19.74 11.33
C PHE A 387 -10.96 20.44 10.84
N SER A 388 -11.05 20.64 9.53
CA SER A 388 -12.21 21.24 8.90
C SER A 388 -13.24 20.19 8.50
N ILE A 389 -14.52 20.56 8.59
CA ILE A 389 -15.63 19.72 8.16
C ILE A 389 -15.65 19.67 6.62
N GLY A 390 -15.90 18.49 6.07
CA GLY A 390 -15.94 18.25 4.63
C GLY A 390 -14.58 17.95 3.99
N GLU A 391 -13.48 18.04 4.74
CA GLU A 391 -12.13 17.77 4.23
C GLU A 391 -11.71 16.31 4.49
N TRP A 392 -11.08 15.71 3.48
CA TRP A 392 -10.45 14.40 3.62
C TRP A 392 -9.13 14.50 4.35
N ILE A 393 -8.91 13.58 5.28
CA ILE A 393 -7.69 13.44 6.06
C ILE A 393 -7.01 12.12 5.70
N GLU A 394 -5.70 12.17 5.48
CA GLU A 394 -4.85 11.01 5.19
C GLU A 394 -3.61 10.95 6.12
N PRO A 395 -2.95 9.79 6.26
CA PRO A 395 -1.70 9.65 6.99
C PRO A 395 -0.54 10.40 6.32
N SER A 396 0.54 10.59 7.08
CA SER A 396 1.80 11.04 6.50
C SER A 396 2.32 10.04 5.45
N PRO A 397 3.04 10.50 4.42
CA PRO A 397 3.65 9.67 3.37
C PRO A 397 4.21 8.31 3.81
N SER A 398 4.93 8.27 4.94
CA SER A 398 5.57 7.04 5.43
C SER A 398 4.64 6.00 6.07
N ASN A 399 3.44 6.42 6.48
CA ASN A 399 2.48 5.55 7.14
C ASN A 399 1.34 5.14 6.20
N ARG A 400 1.44 5.52 4.91
CA ARG A 400 0.53 5.05 3.86
C ARG A 400 0.93 3.64 3.43
N ARG A 401 -0.08 2.85 3.07
CA ARG A 401 0.13 1.57 2.39
C ARG A 401 0.62 1.83 0.97
N HIS A 402 1.35 0.87 0.39
CA HIS A 402 1.91 1.00 -0.97
C HIS A 402 0.87 1.34 -2.04
N LEU A 403 -0.33 0.77 -1.93
CA LEU A 403 -1.42 0.99 -2.87
C LEU A 403 -2.21 2.28 -2.62
N SER A 404 -2.06 2.91 -1.45
CA SER A 404 -2.89 4.06 -1.05
C SER A 404 -2.57 5.29 -1.89
N ARG A 405 -3.52 5.73 -2.72
CA ARG A 405 -3.40 6.93 -3.57
C ARG A 405 -3.41 8.19 -2.70
N PRO A 406 -2.41 9.09 -2.78
CA PRO A 406 -2.43 10.34 -2.03
C PRO A 406 -3.61 11.23 -2.42
N LEU A 407 -4.16 11.98 -1.46
CA LEU A 407 -5.21 12.97 -1.72
C LEU A 407 -4.79 14.04 -2.73
N SER A 408 -3.49 14.34 -2.81
CA SER A 408 -2.94 15.25 -3.83
C SER A 408 -3.09 14.74 -5.27
N HIS A 409 -3.35 13.44 -5.46
CA HIS A 409 -3.53 12.82 -6.77
C HIS A 409 -5.01 12.51 -7.09
N GLY A 410 -5.93 12.72 -6.16
CA GLY A 410 -7.36 12.41 -6.34
C GLY A 410 -8.06 12.10 -5.02
N LEU A 411 -9.40 12.16 -5.04
CA LEU A 411 -10.21 11.80 -3.88
C LEU A 411 -10.49 10.28 -3.86
N PRO A 412 -10.77 9.70 -2.69
CA PRO A 412 -11.14 8.27 -2.63
C PRO A 412 -12.40 7.99 -3.44
N GLY A 413 -12.39 6.91 -4.22
CA GLY A 413 -13.52 6.49 -5.05
C GLY A 413 -13.68 7.28 -6.36
N THR A 414 -12.71 8.15 -6.71
CA THR A 414 -12.62 8.77 -8.03
C THR A 414 -11.43 8.17 -8.78
N ASN A 415 -11.66 7.07 -9.50
CA ASN A 415 -10.71 6.55 -10.49
C ASN A 415 -11.07 7.06 -11.88
#